data_AF-A0A1X7UPZ5-F1
#
_entry.id   AF-A0A1X7UPZ5-F1
#
_cell.length_a   1.000
_cell.length_b   1.000
_cell.length_c   1.000
_cell.angle_alpha   90.00
_cell.angle_beta   90.00
_cell.angle_gamma   90.00
#
_symmetry.space_group_name_H-M   'P 1'
#
loop_
_entity.id
_entity.type
_entity.pdbx_description
1 polymer ?
#
loop_
_entity_poly.entity_id
_entity_poly.type
_entity_poly.pdbx_seq_one_letter_code
_entity_poly.pdbx_strand_id
1 'polypeptide(L)'
;MWGFALVAIALAVIIGVTIKLEKNNGTSISLTEQSHHGSTPDKARQLDAEDVDKILIVLDKVFFGAAKWNDLGLRLGLYQPKLNVIAESGGNAYKHLRKTIEAWLDGEDKAKIRTWQTLIDAVRGTGNRAAAEKIPQKLKELYNITV
;
A
#
# COMPACT_ATOMS: atom_id res chain seq x y z
N MET A 1 -17.53 45.28 13.79
CA MET A 1 -16.50 44.24 14.03
C MET A 1 -16.60 43.19 12.92
N TRP A 2 -15.45 42.74 12.42
CA TRP A 2 -15.32 41.57 11.53
C TRP A 2 -15.00 40.33 12.41
N GLY A 3 -15.18 39.09 11.98
CA GLY A 3 -15.66 38.57 10.69
C GLY A 3 -16.10 37.10 10.85
N PHE A 4 -15.89 36.26 9.82
CA PHE A 4 -16.20 34.81 9.88
C PHE A 4 -14.94 33.92 10.06
N ALA A 5 -15.22 32.70 10.56
CA ALA A 5 -14.65 31.41 10.16
C ALA A 5 -13.57 30.71 11.01
N LEU A 6 -13.71 29.37 10.98
CA LEU A 6 -12.86 28.31 11.54
C LEU A 6 -11.44 28.30 10.96
N VAL A 7 -10.50 27.60 11.62
CA VAL A 7 -9.81 26.43 11.03
C VAL A 7 -9.02 25.67 12.11
N ALA A 8 -8.83 24.37 11.90
CA ALA A 8 -8.21 23.44 12.85
C ALA A 8 -6.69 23.61 13.03
N ILE A 9 -6.20 23.12 14.17
CA ILE A 9 -4.79 23.15 14.58
C ILE A 9 -4.00 22.11 13.79
N ALA A 10 -3.00 22.55 13.03
CA ALA A 10 -1.97 21.68 12.48
C ALA A 10 -0.86 21.45 13.52
N LEU A 11 -0.53 20.18 13.81
CA LEU A 11 0.66 19.82 14.58
C LEU A 11 1.86 19.68 13.62
N ALA A 12 2.95 20.40 13.93
CA ALA A 12 4.15 20.42 13.11
C ALA A 12 5.06 19.22 13.37
N VAL A 13 5.73 18.73 12.32
CA VAL A 13 6.97 17.97 12.43
C VAL A 13 8.07 18.74 11.70
N ILE A 14 9.15 19.01 12.41
CA ILE A 14 10.19 19.97 12.02
C ILE A 14 11.31 19.25 11.28
N ILE A 15 11.57 19.63 10.02
CA ILE A 15 12.87 19.44 9.36
C ILE A 15 13.24 20.79 8.70
N GLY A 16 14.45 21.26 8.97
CA GLY A 16 14.87 22.66 8.86
C GLY A 16 14.56 23.37 7.53
N VAL A 17 13.70 24.39 7.62
CA VAL A 17 13.64 25.52 6.68
C VAL A 17 13.55 26.81 7.50
N THR A 18 14.50 27.72 7.32
CA THR A 18 14.46 29.06 7.92
C THR A 18 13.54 29.95 7.09
N ILE A 19 12.27 30.06 7.47
CA ILE A 19 11.31 30.94 6.79
C ILE A 19 11.54 32.38 7.24
N LYS A 20 12.12 33.21 6.36
CA LYS A 20 12.08 34.66 6.52
C LYS A 20 10.72 35.17 6.02
N LEU A 21 9.90 35.64 6.95
CA LEU A 21 8.58 36.23 6.65
C LEU A 21 8.74 37.57 5.92
N GLU A 22 8.31 37.62 4.66
CA GLU A 22 7.94 38.85 3.97
C GLU A 22 6.52 38.70 3.40
N LYS A 23 5.77 39.81 3.35
CA LYS A 23 4.30 39.82 3.34
C LYS A 23 3.75 40.52 2.10
N ASN A 24 2.98 39.81 1.27
CA ASN A 24 1.87 40.40 0.52
C ASN A 24 0.80 39.35 0.14
N ASN A 25 -0.46 39.79 0.07
CA ASN A 25 -1.61 38.97 -0.29
C ASN A 25 -1.80 38.97 -1.81
N GLY A 26 -2.22 37.82 -2.36
CA GLY A 26 -2.68 37.72 -3.76
C GLY A 26 -3.34 36.37 -4.03
N THR A 27 -4.65 36.27 -3.83
CA THR A 27 -5.40 35.03 -4.08
C THR A 27 -5.50 34.73 -5.58
N SER A 28 -4.95 33.59 -6.00
CA SER A 28 -5.46 32.85 -7.15
C SER A 28 -5.26 31.34 -6.90
N ILE A 29 -6.37 30.62 -6.72
CA ILE A 29 -6.37 29.16 -6.54
C ILE A 29 -6.44 28.48 -7.92
N SER A 30 -5.27 28.21 -8.50
CA SER A 30 -5.17 27.34 -9.69
C SER A 30 -5.40 25.88 -9.32
N LEU A 31 -6.65 25.43 -9.43
CA LEU A 31 -7.02 24.02 -9.46
C LEU A 31 -6.68 23.43 -10.84
N THR A 32 -5.46 22.90 -11.01
CA THR A 32 -5.17 21.73 -11.89
C THR A 32 -3.69 21.35 -11.81
N GLU A 33 -3.42 20.09 -11.49
CA GLU A 33 -2.53 19.16 -12.22
C GLU A 33 -2.72 17.79 -11.55
N GLN A 34 -3.74 17.02 -11.94
CA GLN A 34 -3.60 15.98 -12.96
C GLN A 34 -2.26 15.25 -12.88
N SER A 35 -2.22 14.19 -12.07
CA SER A 35 -1.17 13.17 -12.16
C SER A 35 -1.27 12.46 -13.52
N HIS A 36 -0.52 12.96 -14.49
CA HIS A 36 -0.32 12.34 -15.78
C HIS A 36 1.15 11.97 -15.97
N HIS A 37 1.35 10.72 -16.40
CA HIS A 37 2.55 10.22 -17.04
C HIS A 37 3.77 9.91 -16.15
N GLY A 38 4.15 8.63 -16.13
CA GLY A 38 5.31 8.14 -15.38
C GLY A 38 5.48 6.63 -15.51
N SER A 39 5.38 6.08 -16.74
CA SER A 39 5.65 4.66 -17.01
C SER A 39 7.15 4.37 -16.97
N THR A 40 7.76 4.57 -15.79
CA THR A 40 9.17 4.25 -15.53
C THR A 40 9.29 2.73 -15.37
N PRO A 41 10.24 2.06 -16.06
CA PRO A 41 10.44 0.61 -15.90
C PRO A 41 10.80 0.27 -14.45
N ASP A 42 9.88 -0.39 -13.78
CA ASP A 42 9.79 -0.36 -12.32
C ASP A 42 10.70 -1.39 -11.63
N LYS A 43 12.00 -1.12 -11.64
CA LYS A 43 13.00 -1.99 -11.00
C LYS A 43 13.26 -1.66 -9.52
N ALA A 44 12.51 -0.73 -8.91
CA ALA A 44 12.79 -0.27 -7.54
C ALA A 44 11.64 0.42 -6.78
N ARG A 45 10.42 0.59 -7.31
CA ARG A 45 9.32 1.20 -6.54
C ARG A 45 9.02 0.35 -5.31
N GLN A 46 8.97 1.03 -4.17
CA GLN A 46 8.38 0.48 -2.97
C GLN A 46 6.85 0.57 -3.09
N LEU A 47 6.16 -0.55 -2.89
CA LEU A 47 4.71 -0.60 -2.86
C LEU A 47 4.17 0.22 -1.69
N ASP A 48 3.04 0.87 -1.92
CA ASP A 48 2.35 1.75 -0.99
C ASP A 48 0.85 1.45 -0.95
N ALA A 49 0.09 2.21 -0.15
CA ALA A 49 -1.34 1.97 0.06
C ALA A 49 -2.20 2.06 -1.22
N GLU A 50 -1.74 2.72 -2.29
CA GLU A 50 -2.44 2.77 -3.58
C GLU A 50 -2.33 1.45 -4.38
N ASP A 51 -1.39 0.57 -4.00
CA ASP A 51 -1.16 -0.71 -4.68
C ASP A 51 -2.03 -1.86 -4.15
N VAL A 52 -2.81 -1.67 -3.06
CA VAL A 52 -3.66 -2.71 -2.44
C VAL A 52 -4.55 -3.40 -3.48
N ASP A 53 -5.27 -2.65 -4.31
CA ASP A 53 -6.18 -3.22 -5.31
C ASP A 53 -5.42 -3.97 -6.42
N LYS A 54 -4.25 -3.47 -6.85
CA LYS A 54 -3.40 -4.15 -7.85
C LYS A 54 -2.90 -5.50 -7.32
N ILE A 55 -2.46 -5.52 -6.06
CA ILE A 55 -2.02 -6.75 -5.36
C ILE A 55 -3.18 -7.75 -5.28
N LEU A 56 -4.38 -7.31 -4.88
CA LEU A 56 -5.54 -8.19 -4.75
C LEU A 56 -6.00 -8.75 -6.10
N ILE A 57 -5.98 -7.96 -7.18
CA ILE A 57 -6.26 -8.43 -8.54
C ILE A 57 -5.23 -9.47 -8.98
N VAL A 58 -3.93 -9.26 -8.73
CA VAL A 58 -2.88 -10.22 -9.07
C VAL A 58 -3.06 -11.53 -8.31
N LEU A 59 -3.32 -11.47 -7.00
CA LEU A 59 -3.56 -12.65 -6.16
C LEU A 59 -4.81 -13.45 -6.58
N ASP A 60 -5.86 -12.76 -7.04
CA ASP A 60 -7.04 -13.38 -7.67
C ASP A 60 -6.65 -14.12 -8.98
N LYS A 61 -5.96 -13.44 -9.91
CA LYS A 61 -5.59 -14.02 -11.22
C LYS A 61 -4.59 -15.17 -11.16
N VAL A 62 -3.87 -15.34 -10.05
CA VAL A 62 -3.02 -16.52 -9.82
C VAL A 62 -3.69 -17.60 -8.95
N PHE A 63 -4.97 -17.42 -8.61
CA PHE A 63 -5.76 -18.30 -7.74
C PHE A 63 -5.07 -18.58 -6.39
N PHE A 64 -4.56 -17.52 -5.74
CA PHE A 64 -3.82 -17.64 -4.48
C PHE A 64 -4.63 -18.31 -3.36
N GLY A 65 -5.93 -18.00 -3.30
CA GLY A 65 -6.88 -18.48 -2.30
C GLY A 65 -6.89 -17.60 -1.05
N ALA A 66 -7.89 -16.72 -0.94
CA ALA A 66 -7.96 -15.73 0.15
C ALA A 66 -7.99 -16.31 1.57
N ALA A 67 -8.36 -17.59 1.73
CA ALA A 67 -8.28 -18.30 3.01
C ALA A 67 -6.85 -18.33 3.61
N LYS A 68 -5.80 -18.19 2.79
CA LYS A 68 -4.38 -18.14 3.21
C LYS A 68 -3.90 -16.78 3.70
N TRP A 69 -4.80 -15.83 3.98
CA TRP A 69 -4.45 -14.49 4.46
C TRP A 69 -3.55 -14.51 5.71
N ASN A 70 -3.79 -15.41 6.66
CA ASN A 70 -3.02 -15.49 7.90
C ASN A 70 -1.56 -15.93 7.65
N ASP A 71 -1.38 -17.05 6.94
CA ASP A 71 -0.07 -17.54 6.51
C ASP A 71 0.71 -16.51 5.69
N LEU A 72 0.01 -15.74 4.85
CA LEU A 72 0.61 -14.67 4.05
C LEU A 72 1.10 -13.52 4.95
N GLY A 73 0.26 -13.06 5.89
CA GLY A 73 0.58 -12.00 6.83
C GLY A 73 1.83 -12.30 7.66
N LEU A 74 1.93 -13.51 8.23
CA LEU A 74 3.11 -13.97 8.95
C LEU A 74 4.38 -13.93 8.07
N ARG A 75 4.25 -14.26 6.80
CA ARG A 75 5.38 -14.28 5.85
C ARG A 75 5.75 -12.90 5.31
N LEU A 76 4.81 -11.96 5.34
CA LEU A 76 5.03 -10.53 5.10
C LEU A 76 5.60 -9.79 6.32
N GLY A 77 5.65 -10.43 7.50
CA GLY A 77 6.28 -9.88 8.70
C GLY A 77 5.32 -9.28 9.74
N LEU A 78 4.01 -9.46 9.54
CA LEU A 78 2.99 -9.14 10.56
C LEU A 78 2.99 -10.18 11.67
N TYR A 79 2.69 -9.77 12.90
CA TYR A 79 2.63 -10.69 14.03
C TYR A 79 1.23 -11.30 14.22
N GLN A 80 1.17 -12.48 14.83
CA GLN A 80 -0.10 -13.18 15.11
C GLN A 80 -1.15 -12.31 15.84
N PRO A 81 -0.81 -11.45 16.84
CA PRO A 81 -1.80 -10.59 17.48
C PRO A 81 -2.49 -9.62 16.51
N LYS A 82 -1.75 -9.03 15.56
CA LYS A 82 -2.32 -8.19 14.50
C LYS A 82 -3.26 -8.98 13.60
N LEU A 83 -2.86 -10.19 13.22
CA LEU A 83 -3.68 -11.08 12.40
C LEU A 83 -4.94 -11.57 13.14
N ASN A 84 -4.89 -11.77 14.46
CA ASN A 84 -6.06 -12.07 15.28
C ASN A 84 -7.06 -10.91 15.27
N VAL A 85 -6.59 -9.66 15.44
CA VAL A 85 -7.44 -8.46 15.30
C VAL A 85 -8.09 -8.37 13.91
N ILE A 86 -7.38 -8.77 12.85
CA ILE A 86 -7.94 -8.84 11.50
C ILE A 86 -9.06 -9.89 11.42
N ALA A 87 -8.89 -11.09 11.99
CA ALA A 87 -9.92 -12.12 12.04
C ALA A 87 -11.15 -11.70 12.87
N GLU A 88 -10.93 -11.08 14.03
CA GLU A 88 -11.98 -10.59 14.93
C GLU A 88 -12.78 -9.44 14.32
N SER A 89 -12.21 -8.71 13.35
CA SER A 89 -12.90 -7.62 12.62
C SER A 89 -14.03 -8.09 11.67
N GLY A 90 -14.24 -9.41 11.59
CA GLY A 90 -15.38 -10.08 10.96
C GLY A 90 -15.45 -9.95 9.44
N GLY A 91 -16.30 -10.77 8.83
CA GLY A 91 -16.49 -10.83 7.38
C GLY A 91 -15.88 -12.08 6.75
N ASN A 92 -15.56 -12.01 5.46
CA ASN A 92 -15.06 -13.14 4.69
C ASN A 92 -13.54 -13.12 4.53
N ALA A 93 -12.98 -14.25 4.05
CA ALA A 93 -11.54 -14.41 3.84
C ALA A 93 -10.93 -13.35 2.88
N TYR A 94 -11.69 -12.84 1.92
CA TYR A 94 -11.22 -11.76 1.03
C TYR A 94 -11.05 -10.43 1.78
N LYS A 95 -11.98 -10.07 2.68
CA LYS A 95 -11.84 -8.91 3.57
C LYS A 95 -10.63 -9.04 4.49
N HIS A 96 -10.36 -10.23 5.01
CA HIS A 96 -9.17 -10.47 5.84
C HIS A 96 -7.88 -10.41 5.01
N LEU A 97 -7.88 -10.93 3.77
CA LEU A 97 -6.76 -10.78 2.83
C LEU A 97 -6.47 -9.31 2.54
N ARG A 98 -7.49 -8.52 2.19
CA ARG A 98 -7.35 -7.07 1.96
C ARG A 98 -6.69 -6.37 3.14
N LYS A 99 -7.20 -6.57 4.37
CA LYS A 99 -6.62 -6.01 5.59
C LYS A 99 -5.19 -6.45 5.88
N THR A 100 -4.84 -7.67 5.49
CA THR A 100 -3.46 -8.18 5.62
C THR A 100 -2.51 -7.46 4.67
N ILE A 101 -2.96 -7.17 3.44
CA ILE A 101 -2.20 -6.41 2.45
C ILE A 101 -2.09 -4.94 2.87
N GLU A 102 -3.18 -4.32 3.35
CA GLU A 102 -3.19 -2.96 3.93
C GLU A 102 -2.17 -2.84 5.08
N ALA A 103 -2.25 -3.68 6.11
CA ALA A 103 -1.31 -3.69 7.24
C ALA A 103 0.17 -3.87 6.83
N TRP A 104 0.44 -4.71 5.82
CA TRP A 104 1.80 -4.85 5.28
C TRP A 104 2.26 -3.58 4.54
N LEU A 105 1.38 -2.94 3.77
CA LEU A 105 1.69 -1.74 3.01
C LEU A 105 1.85 -0.50 3.88
N ASP A 106 1.10 -0.40 4.98
CA ASP A 106 1.28 0.61 6.02
C ASP A 106 2.60 0.41 6.81
N GLY A 107 3.23 -0.77 6.69
CA GLY A 107 4.50 -1.09 7.34
C GLY A 107 4.38 -1.48 8.81
N GLU A 108 3.25 -2.07 9.21
CA GLU A 108 3.00 -2.47 10.59
C GLU A 108 3.95 -3.58 11.10
N ASP A 109 4.09 -3.69 12.42
CA ASP A 109 4.93 -4.67 13.11
C ASP A 109 6.39 -4.71 12.63
N LYS A 110 6.80 -5.79 11.95
CA LYS A 110 8.08 -5.95 11.25
C LYS A 110 7.84 -6.31 9.79
N ALA A 111 6.88 -5.61 9.17
CA ALA A 111 6.60 -5.68 7.74
C ALA A 111 7.91 -5.68 6.92
N LYS A 112 8.06 -6.72 6.09
CA LYS A 112 9.17 -6.83 5.14
C LYS A 112 9.07 -5.77 4.06
N ILE A 113 10.20 -5.51 3.40
CA ILE A 113 10.35 -4.52 2.33
C ILE A 113 9.20 -4.65 1.31
N ARG A 114 8.39 -3.59 1.20
CA ARG A 114 7.19 -3.56 0.35
C ARG A 114 7.54 -3.58 -1.12
N THR A 115 7.68 -4.76 -1.70
CA THR A 115 8.06 -4.99 -3.10
C THR A 115 7.31 -6.19 -3.65
N TRP A 116 7.12 -6.23 -4.97
CA TRP A 116 6.57 -7.40 -5.64
C TRP A 116 7.37 -8.67 -5.36
N GLN A 117 8.70 -8.58 -5.29
CA GLN A 117 9.55 -9.72 -4.94
C GLN A 117 9.25 -10.28 -3.54
N THR A 118 9.08 -9.41 -2.53
CA THR A 118 8.69 -9.84 -1.18
C THR A 118 7.31 -10.50 -1.16
N LEU A 119 6.35 -9.99 -1.93
CA LEU A 119 5.04 -10.64 -2.08
C LEU A 119 5.17 -12.03 -2.72
N ILE A 120 5.93 -12.15 -3.81
CA ILE A 120 6.20 -13.43 -4.50
C ILE A 120 6.81 -14.45 -3.54
N ASP A 121 7.81 -14.04 -2.75
CA ASP A 121 8.49 -14.92 -1.79
C ASP A 121 7.58 -15.32 -0.62
N ALA A 122 6.72 -14.40 -0.15
CA ALA A 122 5.72 -14.70 0.87
C ALA A 122 4.66 -15.68 0.36
N VAL A 123 4.12 -15.47 -0.85
CA VAL A 123 3.16 -16.38 -1.52
C VAL A 123 3.78 -17.76 -1.78
N ARG A 124 5.04 -17.83 -2.24
CA ARG A 124 5.76 -19.10 -2.39
C ARG A 124 5.86 -19.81 -1.05
N GLY A 125 6.13 -19.04 0.01
CA GLY A 125 6.21 -19.53 1.37
C GLY A 125 4.93 -20.19 1.88
N THR A 126 3.72 -19.72 1.53
CA THR A 126 2.45 -20.34 1.98
C THR A 126 2.16 -21.72 1.33
N GLY A 127 3.17 -22.36 0.75
CA GLY A 127 3.08 -23.56 -0.07
C GLY A 127 2.45 -23.34 -1.45
N ASN A 128 2.00 -22.13 -1.80
CA ASN A 128 1.38 -21.85 -3.09
C ASN A 128 2.43 -21.45 -4.14
N ARG A 129 3.37 -22.36 -4.40
CA ARG A 129 4.48 -22.15 -5.35
C ARG A 129 4.00 -21.87 -6.77
N ALA A 130 2.95 -22.57 -7.21
CA ALA A 130 2.35 -22.38 -8.54
C ALA A 130 1.69 -21.00 -8.71
N ALA A 131 1.12 -20.42 -7.65
CA ALA A 131 0.65 -19.03 -7.68
C ALA A 131 1.84 -18.06 -7.74
N ALA A 132 2.86 -18.25 -6.90
CA ALA A 132 4.05 -17.39 -6.85
C ALA A 132 4.77 -17.29 -8.20
N GLU A 133 4.93 -18.42 -8.90
CA GLU A 133 5.59 -18.49 -10.22
C GLU A 133 4.77 -17.80 -11.32
N LYS A 134 3.44 -17.63 -11.14
CA LYS A 134 2.55 -16.92 -12.08
C LYS A 134 2.45 -15.40 -11.81
N ILE A 135 2.88 -14.91 -10.65
CA ILE A 135 2.78 -13.47 -10.31
C ILE A 135 3.56 -12.58 -11.30
N PRO A 136 4.85 -12.85 -11.63
CA PRO A 136 5.58 -12.01 -12.59
C PRO A 136 4.91 -11.95 -13.96
N GLN A 137 4.33 -13.07 -14.42
CA GLN A 137 3.55 -13.10 -15.66
C GLN A 137 2.32 -12.20 -15.58
N LYS A 138 1.55 -12.26 -14.48
CA LYS A 138 0.35 -11.41 -14.31
C LYS A 138 0.68 -9.93 -14.11
N LEU A 139 1.80 -9.60 -13.47
CA LEU A 139 2.28 -8.22 -13.37
C LEU A 139 2.61 -7.64 -14.75
N LYS A 140 3.25 -8.42 -15.63
CA LYS A 140 3.53 -8.02 -17.01
C LYS A 140 2.25 -7.89 -17.84
N GLU A 141 1.34 -8.87 -17.76
CA GLU A 141 0.09 -8.89 -18.53
C GLU A 141 -0.89 -7.76 -18.13
N LEU A 142 -1.01 -7.44 -16.84
CA LEU A 142 -2.01 -6.50 -16.33
C LEU A 142 -1.51 -5.05 -16.23
N TYR A 143 -0.23 -4.87 -15.92
CA TYR A 143 0.32 -3.55 -15.55
C TYR A 143 1.64 -3.22 -16.28
N ASN A 144 2.12 -4.09 -17.17
CA ASN A 144 3.43 -3.96 -17.84
C ASN A 144 4.62 -3.83 -16.84
N ILE A 145 4.49 -4.44 -15.66
CA ILE A 145 5.54 -4.47 -14.63
C ILE A 145 6.41 -5.73 -14.81
N THR A 146 7.72 -5.58 -14.68
CA THR A 146 8.70 -6.68 -14.71
C THR A 146 9.46 -6.74 -13.40
N VAL A 147 9.56 -7.93 -12.80
CA VAL A 147 10.21 -8.20 -11.50
C VAL A 147 11.25 -9.28 -11.69
#